data_AF-A0A496QPT3-F1
#
_entry.id   AF-A0A496QPT3-F1
#
_cell.length_a   1.000
_cell.length_b   1.000
_cell.length_c   1.000
_cell.angle_alpha   90.00
_cell.angle_beta   90.00
_cell.angle_gamma   90.00
#
_symmetry.space_group_name_H-M   'P 1'
#
loop_
_entity.id
_entity.type
_entity.pdbx_description
1 polymer ?
#
loop_
_entity_poly.entity_id
_entity_poly.type
_entity_poly.pdbx_seq_one_letter_code
_entity_poly.pdbx_strand_id
1 'polypeptide(L)'
;MDHSEKELTILESIHNSVETIRQRDIARIAGLSLGMTNSILKRLALKGWITVKKINNRNIHYAVTPAGIKAITERSFRYFKRTIKNIVYYKEMLEELIQRIRAEGYTVLVLVGESDIDFILEHLCLKHRMLFKKSKNYENREDFFCLFSERLSRGTMHGLDPSGTGRVAGEEHPDNLSPATTPVSELSGGMMEAGEREQDNYLYLTDIITVRR
;
A
#
# COMPACT_ATOMS: atom_id res chain seq x y z
N MET A 1 5.70 -9.59 -13.25
CA MET A 1 4.24 -9.66 -13.52
C MET A 1 3.77 -11.09 -13.33
N ASP A 2 2.75 -11.31 -12.51
CA ASP A 2 2.12 -12.63 -12.39
C ASP A 2 1.43 -13.00 -13.71
N HIS A 3 1.82 -14.14 -14.30
CA HIS A 3 1.17 -14.66 -15.50
C HIS A 3 -0.28 -15.09 -15.21
N SER A 4 -0.57 -15.49 -13.98
CA SER A 4 -1.89 -15.95 -13.56
C SER A 4 -2.91 -14.82 -13.55
N GLU A 5 -2.56 -13.61 -13.08
CA GLU A 5 -3.42 -12.42 -13.17
C GLU A 5 -3.84 -12.12 -14.61
N LYS A 6 -2.87 -12.04 -15.53
CA LYS A 6 -3.16 -11.75 -16.95
C LYS A 6 -4.00 -12.84 -17.62
N GLU A 7 -3.86 -14.10 -17.22
CA GLU A 7 -4.75 -15.19 -17.65
C GLU A 7 -6.19 -14.98 -17.18
N LEU A 8 -6.39 -14.54 -15.93
CA LEU A 8 -7.72 -14.26 -15.41
C LEU A 8 -8.35 -13.05 -16.09
N THR A 9 -7.62 -11.94 -16.25
CA THR A 9 -8.11 -10.74 -16.94
C THR A 9 -8.60 -11.07 -18.36
N ILE A 10 -7.87 -11.93 -19.08
CA ILE A 10 -8.30 -12.39 -20.41
C ILE A 10 -9.57 -13.24 -20.31
N LEU A 11 -9.64 -14.19 -19.37
CA LEU A 11 -10.80 -15.05 -19.18
C LEU A 11 -12.07 -14.26 -18.81
N GLU A 12 -11.96 -13.29 -17.90
CA GLU A 12 -13.02 -12.35 -17.51
C GLU A 12 -13.42 -11.44 -18.67
N SER A 13 -12.47 -10.94 -19.47
CA SER A 13 -12.79 -10.13 -20.65
C SER A 13 -13.63 -10.89 -21.69
N ILE A 14 -13.39 -12.19 -21.87
CA ILE A 14 -14.18 -13.05 -22.76
C ILE A 14 -15.54 -13.36 -22.12
N HIS A 15 -15.62 -13.54 -20.80
CA HIS A 15 -16.88 -13.78 -20.09
C HIS A 15 -17.83 -12.58 -20.16
N ASN A 16 -17.31 -11.37 -19.97
CA ASN A 16 -18.09 -10.13 -19.88
C ASN A 16 -18.40 -9.52 -21.26
N SER A 17 -17.89 -10.11 -22.35
CA SER A 17 -18.15 -9.62 -23.72
C SER A 17 -19.51 -10.12 -24.21
N VAL A 18 -20.45 -9.20 -24.40
CA VAL A 18 -21.77 -9.47 -25.01
C VAL A 18 -21.64 -9.87 -26.49
N GLU A 19 -20.62 -9.34 -27.17
CA GLU A 19 -20.32 -9.62 -28.58
C GLU A 19 -19.04 -10.45 -28.76
N THR A 20 -18.82 -10.93 -29.99
CA THR A 20 -17.70 -11.80 -30.34
C THR A 20 -16.38 -11.02 -30.41
N ILE A 21 -15.69 -10.97 -29.27
CA ILE A 21 -14.44 -10.23 -29.09
C ILE A 21 -13.29 -10.76 -29.96
N ARG A 22 -12.55 -9.85 -30.63
CA ARG A 22 -11.39 -10.19 -31.46
C ARG A 22 -10.11 -10.22 -30.62
N GLN A 23 -9.12 -11.04 -31.02
CA GLN A 23 -7.82 -11.16 -30.34
C GLN A 23 -7.11 -9.83 -30.05
N ARG A 24 -7.21 -8.85 -30.96
CA ARG A 24 -6.55 -7.54 -30.81
C ARG A 24 -7.20 -6.68 -29.73
N ASP A 25 -8.49 -6.88 -29.48
CA ASP A 25 -9.23 -6.17 -28.44
C ASP A 25 -8.98 -6.83 -27.07
N ILE A 26 -8.89 -8.17 -27.02
CA ILE A 26 -8.38 -8.92 -25.85
C ILE A 26 -6.96 -8.43 -25.47
N ALA A 27 -6.07 -8.30 -26.45
CA ALA A 27 -4.69 -7.82 -26.22
C ALA A 27 -4.66 -6.40 -25.65
N ARG A 28 -5.54 -5.51 -26.15
CA ARG A 28 -5.68 -4.13 -25.66
C ARG A 28 -6.18 -4.11 -24.20
N ILE A 29 -7.24 -4.85 -23.89
CA ILE A 29 -7.82 -4.94 -22.53
C ILE A 29 -6.80 -5.51 -21.53
N ALA A 30 -6.08 -6.56 -21.91
CA ALA A 30 -5.07 -7.17 -21.05
C ALA A 30 -3.78 -6.33 -20.91
N GLY A 31 -3.58 -5.32 -21.76
CA GLY A 31 -2.33 -4.55 -21.84
C GLY A 31 -1.14 -5.42 -22.27
N LEU A 32 -1.33 -6.29 -23.27
CA LEU A 32 -0.35 -7.28 -23.72
C LEU A 32 -0.06 -7.17 -25.22
N SER A 33 1.10 -7.68 -25.64
CA SER A 33 1.38 -7.92 -27.05
C SER A 33 0.48 -9.03 -27.61
N LEU A 34 0.25 -9.02 -28.92
CA LEU A 34 -0.51 -10.08 -29.62
C LEU A 34 0.12 -11.47 -29.42
N GLY A 35 1.46 -11.55 -29.34
CA GLY A 35 2.19 -12.79 -29.08
C GLY A 35 1.88 -13.37 -27.70
N MET A 36 1.99 -12.55 -26.65
CA MET A 36 1.65 -12.97 -25.28
C MET A 36 0.17 -13.34 -25.14
N THR A 37 -0.72 -12.54 -25.74
CA THR A 37 -2.17 -12.80 -25.76
C THR A 37 -2.49 -14.14 -26.41
N ASN A 38 -1.89 -14.45 -27.57
CA ASN A 38 -2.07 -15.74 -28.24
C ASN A 38 -1.55 -16.93 -27.42
N SER A 39 -0.41 -16.79 -26.74
CA SER A 39 0.10 -17.83 -25.84
C SER A 39 -0.83 -18.09 -24.65
N ILE A 40 -1.41 -17.04 -24.07
CA ILE A 40 -2.42 -17.15 -23.01
C ILE A 40 -3.70 -17.81 -23.53
N LEU A 41 -4.26 -17.35 -24.65
CA LEU A 41 -5.47 -17.93 -25.24
C LEU A 41 -5.32 -19.42 -25.56
N LYS A 42 -4.16 -19.85 -26.09
CA LYS A 42 -3.83 -21.27 -26.28
C LYS A 42 -3.84 -22.03 -24.96
N ARG A 43 -3.24 -21.48 -23.90
CA ARG A 43 -3.18 -22.13 -22.58
C ARG A 43 -4.53 -22.18 -21.88
N LEU A 44 -5.38 -21.17 -22.02
CA LEU A 44 -6.76 -21.18 -21.54
C LEU A 44 -7.60 -22.25 -22.26
N ALA A 45 -7.39 -22.43 -23.56
CA ALA A 45 -8.05 -23.50 -24.33
C ALA A 45 -7.55 -24.89 -23.91
N LEU A 46 -6.24 -25.07 -23.70
CA LEU A 46 -5.65 -26.32 -23.19
C LEU A 46 -6.15 -26.67 -21.77
N LYS A 47 -6.39 -25.67 -20.92
CA LYS A 47 -7.04 -25.84 -19.60
C LYS A 47 -8.54 -26.16 -19.69
N GLY A 48 -9.14 -26.15 -20.88
CA GLY A 48 -10.58 -26.31 -21.08
C GLY A 48 -11.42 -25.15 -20.57
N TRP A 49 -10.82 -24.00 -20.27
CA TRP A 49 -11.50 -22.81 -19.70
C TRP A 49 -12.20 -21.96 -20.76
N ILE A 50 -11.76 -22.06 -22.02
CA ILE A 50 -12.43 -21.44 -23.17
C ILE A 50 -12.56 -22.44 -24.32
N THR A 51 -13.62 -22.27 -25.12
CA THR A 51 -13.69 -22.83 -26.48
C THR A 51 -13.19 -21.80 -27.50
N VAL A 52 -12.69 -22.30 -28.62
CA VAL A 52 -12.19 -21.48 -29.74
C VAL A 52 -12.86 -21.95 -31.02
N LYS A 53 -13.64 -21.07 -31.67
CA LYS A 53 -14.33 -21.37 -32.93
C LYS A 53 -13.80 -20.46 -34.04
N LYS A 54 -13.05 -21.03 -34.99
CA LYS A 54 -12.58 -20.30 -36.18
C LYS A 54 -13.74 -20.16 -37.17
N ILE A 55 -14.17 -18.94 -37.45
CA ILE A 55 -15.22 -18.66 -38.44
C ILE A 55 -14.60 -18.39 -39.81
N ASN A 56 -13.49 -17.66 -39.86
CA ASN A 56 -12.62 -17.56 -41.04
C ASN A 56 -11.18 -17.21 -40.61
N ASN A 57 -10.28 -16.88 -41.54
CA ASN A 57 -8.88 -16.60 -41.20
C ASN A 57 -8.64 -15.27 -40.45
N ARG A 58 -9.65 -14.40 -40.36
CA ARG A 58 -9.62 -13.11 -39.65
C ARG A 58 -10.53 -13.07 -38.43
N ASN A 59 -11.57 -13.92 -38.39
CA ASN A 59 -12.57 -13.99 -37.34
C ASN A 59 -12.45 -15.32 -36.56
N ILE A 60 -11.97 -15.21 -35.32
CA ILE A 60 -11.90 -16.32 -34.35
C ILE A 60 -12.72 -15.90 -33.13
N HIS A 61 -13.66 -16.76 -32.74
CA HIS A 61 -14.60 -16.51 -31.67
C HIS A 61 -14.16 -17.29 -30.43
N TYR A 62 -14.30 -16.66 -29.28
CA TYR A 62 -13.97 -17.20 -27.97
C TYR A 62 -15.22 -17.23 -27.10
N ALA A 63 -15.41 -18.31 -26.35
CA ALA A 63 -16.48 -18.41 -25.36
C ALA A 63 -15.97 -19.16 -24.12
N VAL A 64 -16.30 -18.65 -22.93
CA VAL A 64 -15.90 -19.26 -21.65
C VAL A 64 -16.73 -20.50 -21.39
N THR A 65 -16.09 -21.58 -20.93
CA THR A 65 -16.77 -22.83 -20.56
C THR A 65 -17.30 -22.77 -19.12
N PRO A 66 -18.18 -23.70 -18.70
CA PRO A 66 -18.53 -23.85 -17.27
C PRO A 66 -17.29 -24.06 -16.38
N ALA A 67 -16.24 -24.74 -16.88
CA ALA A 67 -14.97 -24.88 -16.17
C ALA A 67 -14.19 -23.56 -16.07
N GLY A 68 -14.25 -22.71 -17.10
CA GLY A 68 -13.70 -21.35 -17.06
C GLY A 68 -14.45 -20.43 -16.09
N ILE A 69 -15.78 -20.47 -16.07
CA ILE A 69 -16.61 -19.73 -15.10
C ILE A 69 -16.25 -20.18 -13.68
N LYS A 70 -16.17 -21.49 -13.43
CA LYS A 70 -15.71 -22.04 -12.14
C LYS A 70 -14.33 -21.50 -11.74
N ALA A 71 -13.38 -21.42 -12.68
CA ALA A 71 -12.04 -20.88 -12.41
C ALA A 71 -12.05 -19.38 -12.06
N ILE A 72 -12.95 -18.58 -12.67
CA ILE A 72 -13.20 -17.19 -12.24
C ILE A 72 -13.72 -17.19 -10.81
N THR A 73 -14.84 -17.87 -10.54
CA THR A 73 -15.51 -17.87 -9.23
C THR A 73 -14.61 -18.36 -8.09
N GLU A 74 -13.85 -19.45 -8.29
CA GLU A 74 -12.91 -19.97 -7.28
C GLU A 74 -11.80 -18.97 -6.97
N ARG A 75 -11.36 -18.17 -7.95
CA ARG A 75 -10.35 -17.14 -7.74
C ARG A 75 -10.93 -15.90 -7.04
N SER A 76 -12.11 -15.44 -7.45
CA SER A 76 -12.83 -14.35 -6.76
C SER A 76 -13.09 -14.71 -5.29
N PHE A 77 -13.55 -15.93 -5.02
CA PHE A 77 -13.77 -16.43 -3.66
C PHE A 77 -12.47 -16.53 -2.85
N ARG A 78 -11.38 -17.02 -3.45
CA ARG A 78 -10.06 -17.08 -2.80
C ARG A 78 -9.52 -15.69 -2.47
N TYR A 79 -9.68 -14.73 -3.38
CA TYR A 79 -9.31 -13.33 -3.17
C TYR A 79 -10.14 -12.73 -2.02
N PHE A 80 -11.47 -12.83 -2.09
CA PHE A 80 -12.37 -12.35 -1.04
C PHE A 80 -12.04 -12.96 0.34
N LYS A 81 -11.84 -14.28 0.42
CA LYS A 81 -11.43 -14.97 1.66
C LYS A 81 -10.10 -14.44 2.21
N ARG A 82 -9.14 -14.10 1.34
CA ARG A 82 -7.87 -13.48 1.76
C ARG A 82 -8.10 -12.05 2.27
N THR A 83 -8.91 -11.25 1.59
CA THR A 83 -9.25 -9.89 2.01
C THR A 83 -9.95 -9.87 3.37
N ILE A 84 -10.96 -10.73 3.59
CA ILE A 84 -11.61 -10.86 4.89
C ILE A 84 -10.64 -11.31 5.99
N LYS A 85 -9.75 -12.29 5.71
CA LYS A 85 -8.72 -12.69 6.69
C LYS A 85 -7.79 -11.53 7.05
N ASN A 86 -7.36 -10.73 6.06
CA ASN A 86 -6.53 -9.56 6.29
C ASN A 86 -7.26 -8.51 7.14
N ILE A 87 -8.54 -8.24 6.86
CA ILE A 87 -9.37 -7.29 7.63
C ILE A 87 -9.49 -7.70 9.10
N VAL A 88 -9.76 -8.99 9.39
CA VAL A 88 -9.82 -9.50 10.77
C VAL A 88 -8.48 -9.33 11.48
N TYR A 89 -7.39 -9.73 10.83
CA TYR A 89 -6.03 -9.60 11.36
C TYR A 89 -5.64 -8.13 11.65
N TYR A 90 -5.89 -7.22 10.70
CA TYR A 90 -5.62 -5.79 10.90
C TYR A 90 -6.48 -5.19 12.01
N LYS A 91 -7.76 -5.59 12.12
CA LYS A 91 -8.63 -5.12 13.20
C LYS A 91 -8.04 -5.42 14.58
N GLU A 92 -7.54 -6.63 14.79
CA GLU A 92 -6.92 -7.02 16.08
C GLU A 92 -5.69 -6.16 16.39
N MET A 93 -4.76 -6.00 15.43
CA MET A 93 -3.54 -5.19 15.64
C MET A 93 -3.81 -3.69 15.82
N LEU A 94 -4.79 -3.15 15.08
CA LEU A 94 -5.19 -1.74 15.22
C LEU A 94 -5.97 -1.49 16.50
N GLU A 95 -6.72 -2.49 16.99
CA GLU A 95 -7.40 -2.42 18.28
C GLU A 95 -6.38 -2.43 19.44
N GLU A 96 -5.31 -3.23 19.36
CA GLU A 96 -4.17 -3.16 20.28
C GLU A 96 -3.47 -1.79 20.25
N LEU A 97 -3.26 -1.20 19.06
CA LEU A 97 -2.68 0.15 18.93
C LEU A 97 -3.56 1.21 19.61
N ILE A 98 -4.84 1.26 19.24
CA ILE A 98 -5.79 2.29 19.69
C ILE A 98 -5.98 2.26 21.22
N GLN A 99 -5.97 1.07 21.83
CA GLN A 99 -5.98 0.96 23.29
C GLN A 99 -4.69 1.48 23.93
N ARG A 100 -3.53 1.22 23.32
CA ARG A 100 -2.22 1.66 23.82
C ARG A 100 -2.06 3.18 23.78
N ILE A 101 -2.26 3.80 22.62
CA ILE A 101 -2.13 5.27 22.46
C ILE A 101 -3.13 6.02 23.34
N ARG A 102 -4.33 5.43 23.56
CA ARG A 102 -5.31 6.00 24.50
C ARG A 102 -4.87 5.89 25.96
N ALA A 103 -4.15 4.83 26.33
CA ALA A 103 -3.55 4.69 27.67
C ALA A 103 -2.34 5.63 27.87
N GLU A 104 -1.63 5.96 26.79
CA GLU A 104 -0.58 7.00 26.75
C GLU A 104 -1.15 8.43 26.83
N GLY A 105 -2.47 8.61 26.67
CA GLY A 105 -3.18 9.88 26.85
C GLY A 105 -3.71 10.52 25.57
N TYR A 106 -3.36 9.98 24.39
CA TYR A 106 -3.83 10.51 23.11
C TYR A 106 -5.35 10.38 22.96
N THR A 107 -6.00 11.45 22.55
CA THR A 107 -7.47 11.49 22.34
C THR A 107 -7.86 11.54 20.86
N VAL A 108 -6.91 11.84 19.97
CA VAL A 108 -7.11 11.96 18.52
C VAL A 108 -6.12 11.07 17.78
N LEU A 109 -6.61 10.31 16.81
CA LEU A 109 -5.82 9.59 15.82
C LEU A 109 -5.92 10.29 14.47
N VAL A 110 -4.79 10.64 13.87
CA VAL A 110 -4.70 11.24 12.54
C VAL A 110 -4.10 10.23 11.57
N LEU A 111 -4.91 9.72 10.63
CA LEU A 111 -4.38 8.95 9.50
C LEU A 111 -3.77 9.90 8.47
N VAL A 112 -2.47 9.76 8.21
CA VAL A 112 -1.75 10.52 7.20
C VAL A 112 -1.65 9.71 5.90
N GLY A 113 -2.26 10.21 4.83
CA GLY A 113 -2.35 9.56 3.53
C GLY A 113 -3.57 8.66 3.33
N GLU A 114 -3.75 8.17 2.10
CA GLU A 114 -4.84 7.25 1.74
C GLU A 114 -4.47 5.81 2.13
N SER A 115 -5.37 5.08 2.79
CA SER A 115 -5.15 3.68 3.23
C SER A 115 -6.38 2.83 2.92
N ASP A 116 -6.18 1.57 2.53
CA ASP A 116 -7.29 0.63 2.27
C ASP A 116 -8.01 0.14 3.54
N ILE A 117 -7.51 0.53 4.73
CA ILE A 117 -8.01 0.08 6.03
C ILE A 117 -8.48 1.25 6.92
N ASP A 118 -8.67 2.43 6.34
CA ASP A 118 -9.13 3.64 7.02
C ASP A 118 -10.48 3.45 7.73
N PHE A 119 -11.40 2.69 7.13
CA PHE A 119 -12.70 2.33 7.72
C PHE A 119 -12.56 1.47 8.99
N ILE A 120 -11.49 0.69 9.13
CA ILE A 120 -11.21 -0.11 10.34
C ILE A 120 -10.76 0.83 11.47
N LEU A 121 -9.87 1.78 11.15
CA LEU A 121 -9.42 2.81 12.10
C LEU A 121 -10.59 3.67 12.59
N GLU A 122 -11.41 4.16 11.67
CA GLU A 122 -12.60 4.97 11.97
C GLU A 122 -13.56 4.24 12.93
N HIS A 123 -13.88 2.97 12.64
CA HIS A 123 -14.72 2.13 13.48
C HIS A 123 -14.12 1.90 14.88
N LEU A 124 -12.82 1.62 14.97
CA LEU A 124 -12.15 1.34 16.23
C LEU A 124 -11.96 2.60 17.09
N CYS A 125 -11.65 3.75 16.49
CA CYS A 125 -11.62 5.03 17.19
C CYS A 125 -12.99 5.36 17.79
N LEU A 126 -14.07 5.21 17.02
CA LEU A 126 -15.43 5.41 17.50
C LEU A 126 -15.79 4.44 18.65
N LYS A 127 -15.43 3.16 18.53
CA LYS A 127 -15.60 2.15 19.60
C LYS A 127 -14.87 2.55 20.89
N HIS A 128 -13.66 3.09 20.78
CA HIS A 128 -12.80 3.46 21.91
C HIS A 128 -12.91 4.92 22.36
N ARG A 129 -13.86 5.69 21.81
CA ARG A 129 -14.10 7.12 22.09
C ARG A 129 -12.88 8.01 21.80
N MET A 130 -12.11 7.69 20.77
CA MET A 130 -11.10 8.58 20.18
C MET A 130 -11.68 9.33 18.98
N LEU A 131 -11.22 10.56 18.76
CA LEU A 131 -11.51 11.29 17.53
C LEU A 131 -10.64 10.75 16.39
N PHE A 132 -11.23 10.50 15.24
CA PHE A 132 -10.50 10.10 14.04
C PHE A 132 -10.47 11.23 13.02
N LYS A 133 -9.30 11.50 12.44
CA LYS A 133 -9.11 12.48 11.36
C LYS A 133 -8.29 11.84 10.23
N LYS A 134 -8.50 12.31 9.00
CA LYS A 134 -7.65 12.00 7.84
C LYS A 134 -6.94 13.28 7.43
N SER A 135 -5.65 13.21 7.14
CA SER A 135 -4.84 14.33 6.66
C SER A 135 -3.96 13.89 5.48
N LYS A 136 -3.57 14.85 4.64
CA LYS A 136 -2.50 14.66 3.65
C LYS A 136 -1.14 15.12 4.16
N ASN A 137 -1.13 15.96 5.18
CA ASN A 137 0.06 16.55 5.78
C ASN A 137 0.24 16.03 7.21
N TYR A 138 1.49 15.90 7.63
CA TYR A 138 1.85 15.64 9.01
C TYR A 138 1.82 16.95 9.81
N GLU A 139 1.23 16.93 10.99
CA GLU A 139 1.27 18.01 11.97
C GLU A 139 1.69 17.41 13.30
N ASN A 140 2.92 17.70 13.75
CA ASN A 140 3.37 17.25 15.07
C ASN A 140 2.65 18.07 16.15
N ARG A 141 1.73 17.43 16.87
CA ARG A 141 1.12 18.00 18.07
C ARG A 141 1.04 16.94 19.17
N GLU A 142 1.34 17.34 20.39
CA GLU A 142 1.31 16.46 21.57
C GLU A 142 -0.08 15.87 21.87
N ASP A 143 -1.16 16.53 21.41
CA ASP A 143 -2.54 16.05 21.61
C ASP A 143 -2.97 14.95 20.60
N PHE A 144 -2.20 14.73 19.54
CA PHE A 144 -2.54 13.84 18.42
C PHE A 144 -1.53 12.70 18.26
N PHE A 145 -2.02 11.50 17.96
CA PHE A 145 -1.19 10.40 17.46
C PHE A 145 -1.30 10.32 15.93
N CYS A 146 -0.18 10.29 15.21
CA CYS A 146 -0.13 10.26 13.75
C CYS A 146 0.16 8.86 13.20
N LEU A 147 -0.71 8.33 12.36
CA LEU A 147 -0.56 7.01 11.77
C LEU A 147 -0.39 7.15 10.25
N PHE A 148 0.79 6.82 9.74
CA PHE A 148 1.11 6.93 8.31
C PHE A 148 0.61 5.71 7.52
N SER A 149 -0.03 5.96 6.37
CA SER A 149 -0.53 4.94 5.46
C SER A 149 0.53 3.92 5.00
N GLU A 150 0.11 2.66 4.81
CA GLU A 150 0.91 1.60 4.18
C GLU A 150 1.32 1.90 2.72
N ARG A 151 0.69 2.89 2.09
CA ARG A 151 0.99 3.37 0.74
C ARG A 151 2.11 4.41 0.70
N LEU A 152 2.50 5.00 1.84
CA LEU A 152 3.56 6.00 1.90
C LEU A 152 4.92 5.30 2.04
N SER A 153 5.79 5.52 1.06
CA SER A 153 7.17 5.02 1.10
C SER A 153 8.05 5.96 1.92
N ARG A 154 8.86 5.45 2.84
CA ARG A 154 9.78 6.27 3.68
C ARG A 154 10.63 7.24 2.86
N GLY A 155 11.06 6.85 1.66
CA GLY A 155 11.85 7.71 0.74
C GLY A 155 11.10 8.89 0.11
N THR A 156 9.77 8.99 0.21
CA THR A 156 8.98 10.13 -0.28
C THR A 156 8.84 11.25 0.77
N MET A 157 9.36 11.03 1.98
CA MET A 157 8.99 11.78 3.18
C MET A 157 9.95 12.93 3.55
N HIS A 158 10.79 13.44 2.64
CA HIS A 158 11.79 14.48 2.96
C HIS A 158 11.22 15.82 3.46
N GLY A 159 9.88 16.00 3.43
CA GLY A 159 9.17 17.12 4.06
C GLY A 159 8.01 16.70 4.98
N LEU A 160 7.92 15.42 5.36
CA LEU A 160 6.84 14.85 6.20
C LEU A 160 7.33 13.84 7.25
N ASP A 161 8.61 13.45 7.24
CA ASP A 161 9.22 12.53 8.20
C ASP A 161 9.68 13.29 9.47
N PRO A 162 9.10 13.03 10.65
CA PRO A 162 9.60 13.59 11.91
C PRO A 162 11.02 13.11 12.28
N SER A 163 11.48 11.97 11.73
CA SER A 163 12.84 11.46 11.97
C SER A 163 13.92 12.06 11.06
N GLY A 164 13.54 13.00 10.19
CA GLY A 164 14.43 13.60 9.20
C GLY A 164 15.49 14.53 9.81
N THR A 165 16.76 14.09 9.82
CA THR A 165 17.94 14.93 10.13
C THR A 165 18.17 16.01 9.05
N GLY A 166 17.29 17.01 9.01
CA GLY A 166 17.34 18.15 8.10
C GLY A 166 18.33 19.20 8.57
N ARG A 167 19.64 18.93 8.40
CA ARG A 167 20.65 20.00 8.41
C ARG A 167 20.29 20.96 7.27
N VAL A 168 19.87 22.19 7.62
CA VAL A 168 19.60 23.23 6.62
C VAL A 168 20.89 23.48 5.84
N ALA A 169 20.93 23.02 4.59
CA ALA A 169 21.98 23.39 3.66
C ALA A 169 21.78 24.89 3.34
N GLY A 170 22.67 25.72 3.86
CA GLY A 170 22.63 27.16 3.68
C GLY A 170 22.77 27.56 2.22
N GLU A 171 22.31 28.78 1.92
CA GLU A 171 22.40 29.40 0.61
C GLU A 171 23.87 29.54 0.17
N GLU A 172 24.22 29.02 -1.02
CA GLU A 172 25.55 29.23 -1.62
C GLU A 172 25.52 30.39 -2.64
N HIS A 173 26.14 31.53 -2.30
CA HIS A 173 26.96 32.35 -3.22
C HIS A 173 27.54 33.61 -2.54
N PRO A 174 28.72 34.12 -2.98
CA PRO A 174 30.01 33.44 -3.12
C PRO A 174 31.15 34.20 -2.38
N ASP A 175 32.41 33.82 -2.61
CA ASP A 175 33.67 34.50 -2.20
C ASP A 175 33.92 34.62 -0.67
N ASN A 176 35.00 34.13 -0.04
CA ASN A 176 36.41 34.22 -0.44
C ASN A 176 37.33 33.39 0.52
N LEU A 177 38.55 33.09 0.09
CA LEU A 177 39.75 32.52 0.74
C LEU A 177 39.75 31.89 2.18
N SER A 178 40.43 30.74 2.27
CA SER A 178 40.99 30.05 3.47
C SER A 178 42.23 30.78 4.06
N PRO A 179 42.93 30.32 5.15
CA PRO A 179 42.69 29.16 6.05
C PRO A 179 42.96 29.37 7.58
N ALA A 180 42.81 28.27 8.35
CA ALA A 180 43.69 27.80 9.46
C ALA A 180 43.33 27.94 10.97
N THR A 181 43.79 26.91 11.72
CA THR A 181 44.19 26.82 13.16
C THR A 181 43.17 26.68 14.31
N THR A 182 43.13 25.46 14.87
CA THR A 182 42.95 25.03 16.29
C THR A 182 44.08 25.57 17.23
N PRO A 183 44.17 25.31 18.58
CA PRO A 183 43.43 24.39 19.48
C PRO A 183 43.10 24.90 20.95
N VAL A 184 42.45 24.02 21.77
CA VAL A 184 42.29 24.05 23.27
C VAL A 184 41.58 25.28 23.91
N SER A 185 41.05 25.32 25.15
CA SER A 185 40.79 24.37 26.27
C SER A 185 39.42 24.73 26.95
N GLU A 186 38.91 24.24 28.11
CA GLU A 186 39.33 23.21 29.11
C GLU A 186 38.12 22.57 29.88
N LEU A 187 38.35 22.09 31.11
CA LEU A 187 37.47 21.39 32.06
C LEU A 187 36.49 22.30 32.85
N SER A 188 35.28 21.80 33.17
CA SER A 188 34.91 21.37 34.54
C SER A 188 33.39 21.19 34.76
N GLY A 189 33.00 20.10 35.46
CA GLY A 189 31.87 20.05 36.39
C GLY A 189 30.42 20.11 35.88
N GLY A 190 29.68 18.99 35.99
CA GLY A 190 28.23 18.96 35.84
C GLY A 190 27.65 17.59 36.13
N MET A 191 26.71 17.49 37.07
CA MET A 191 26.07 16.22 37.47
C MET A 191 24.99 15.78 36.48
N MET A 192 24.61 14.50 36.58
CA MET A 192 23.49 13.88 35.86
C MET A 192 22.19 14.66 36.08
N GLU A 193 21.35 14.82 35.04
CA GLU A 193 19.93 14.48 35.16
C GLU A 193 19.22 14.25 33.82
N ALA A 194 18.17 13.42 33.88
CA ALA A 194 17.07 13.24 32.93
C ALA A 194 17.38 13.35 31.42
N GLY A 195 17.71 12.20 30.80
CA GLY A 195 17.46 12.03 29.36
C GLY A 195 15.95 12.00 29.09
N GLU A 196 15.43 13.05 28.44
CA GLU A 196 14.06 13.11 27.95
C GLU A 196 13.81 11.91 27.02
N ARG A 197 12.81 11.09 27.34
CA ARG A 197 12.33 10.06 26.41
C ARG A 197 11.41 10.74 25.43
N GLU A 198 11.98 11.12 24.29
CA GLU A 198 11.22 11.52 23.09
C GLU A 198 10.28 10.36 22.73
N GLN A 199 9.01 10.47 23.12
CA GLN A 199 7.96 9.52 22.74
C GLN A 199 7.45 9.95 21.36
N ASP A 200 7.95 9.27 20.33
CA ASP A 200 7.47 9.39 18.95
C ASP A 200 5.92 9.28 18.94
N ASN A 201 5.22 10.39 18.75
CA ASN A 201 3.75 10.44 18.66
C ASN A 201 3.23 9.95 17.29
N TYR A 202 3.98 9.10 16.61
CA TYR A 202 3.66 8.60 15.28
C TYR A 202 4.08 7.15 15.07
N LEU A 203 3.45 6.50 14.09
CA LEU A 203 3.83 5.17 13.63
C LEU A 203 3.46 4.96 12.16
N TYR A 204 4.17 4.07 11.47
CA TYR A 204 3.81 3.64 10.12
C TYR A 204 2.94 2.38 10.16
N LEU A 205 1.84 2.34 9.40
CA LEU A 205 1.00 1.14 9.26
C LEU A 205 1.81 -0.07 8.76
N THR A 206 2.83 0.14 7.93
CA THR A 206 3.76 -0.92 7.50
C THR A 206 4.40 -1.66 8.66
N ASP A 207 4.72 -0.94 9.73
CA ASP A 207 5.52 -1.46 10.85
C ASP A 207 4.61 -2.29 11.76
N ILE A 208 3.38 -1.83 11.98
CA ILE A 208 2.31 -2.62 12.62
C ILE A 208 2.06 -3.91 11.83
N ILE A 209 1.88 -3.81 10.51
CA ILE A 209 1.53 -4.93 9.64
C ILE A 209 2.66 -5.97 9.55
N THR A 210 3.92 -5.55 9.68
CA THR A 210 5.10 -6.42 9.49
C THR A 210 5.53 -7.13 10.78
N VAL A 211 5.34 -6.54 11.97
CA VAL A 211 5.88 -7.04 13.25
C VAL A 211 5.33 -8.39 13.74
N ARG A 212 4.24 -8.92 13.15
CA ARG A 212 3.66 -10.24 13.51
C ARG A 212 3.58 -11.24 12.33
N ARG A 213 4.44 -11.12 11.32
CA ARG A 213 4.43 -12.00 10.14
C ARG A 213 5.49 -13.11 10.17
#